data_AF-Q4DM30-F1
#
_entry.id   AF-Q4DM30-F1
#
_cell.length_a   1.000
_cell.length_b   1.000
_cell.length_c   1.000
_cell.angle_alpha   90.00
_cell.angle_beta   90.00
_cell.angle_gamma   90.00
#
_symmetry.space_group_name_H-M   'P 1'
#
loop_
_entity.id
_entity.type
_entity.pdbx_description
1 polymer ?
#
loop_
_entity_poly.entity_id
_entity_poly.type
_entity_poly.pdbx_seq_one_letter_code
_entity_poly.pdbx_strand_id
1 'polypeptide(L)'
;MSCNAARQNYLQIREQQQLNRERAREAEVEERRAQELIQRQKARYNHVSSHGYGQLRGGGDDVEIKVFIRECEKGRAQEFSFMESDALRRRGGTKQPPKPQPEQLLPRVPVQPKKEQAPVSAVNVPRGVVPKYIIQRKAELAAEKVAVLREMERQKEIAKYPPGHRPVTEEERKETLAKLASRRKELEYELHKIPIRYDTQSIKARRNRIESELKEIDESERKFSAAKQLFVPI
;
A
#
# COMPACT_ATOMS: atom_id res chain seq x y z
N MET A 1 7.10 -12.78 -59.27
CA MET A 1 7.31 -13.30 -57.89
C MET A 1 6.69 -12.43 -56.77
N SER A 2 5.95 -11.35 -57.05
CA SER A 2 5.41 -10.42 -56.03
C SER A 2 4.16 -10.92 -55.27
N CYS A 3 3.41 -11.88 -55.82
CA CYS A 3 2.10 -12.28 -55.28
C CYS A 3 2.13 -12.90 -53.88
N ASN A 4 3.29 -13.36 -53.38
CA ASN A 4 3.38 -14.02 -52.07
C ASN A 4 3.38 -13.02 -50.90
N ALA A 5 4.06 -11.88 -51.03
CA ALA A 5 4.14 -10.87 -49.96
C ALA A 5 2.77 -10.21 -49.71
N ALA A 6 2.01 -9.91 -50.76
CA ALA A 6 0.66 -9.36 -50.64
C ALA A 6 -0.29 -10.33 -49.91
N ARG A 7 -0.21 -11.63 -50.21
CA ARG A 7 -1.00 -12.68 -49.54
C ARG A 7 -0.65 -12.80 -48.06
N GLN A 8 0.64 -12.74 -47.70
CA GLN A 8 1.08 -12.78 -46.31
C GLN A 8 0.60 -11.55 -45.52
N ASN A 9 0.70 -10.34 -46.08
CA ASN A 9 0.17 -9.12 -45.46
C ASN A 9 -1.34 -9.22 -45.21
N TYR A 10 -2.10 -9.73 -46.18
CA TYR A 10 -3.54 -9.92 -46.02
C TYR A 10 -3.88 -10.90 -44.88
N LEU A 11 -3.14 -12.01 -44.77
CA LEU A 11 -3.33 -12.97 -43.69
C LEU A 11 -3.00 -12.36 -42.32
N GLN A 12 -1.91 -11.61 -42.20
CA GLN A 12 -1.53 -10.93 -40.96
C GLN A 12 -2.57 -9.89 -40.52
N ILE A 13 -3.08 -9.07 -41.45
CA ILE A 13 -4.11 -8.08 -41.15
C ILE A 13 -5.40 -8.78 -40.68
N ARG A 14 -5.79 -9.89 -41.32
CA ARG A 14 -6.97 -10.67 -40.93
C ARG A 14 -6.83 -11.26 -39.53
N GLU A 15 -5.67 -11.84 -39.22
CA GLU A 15 -5.36 -12.39 -37.90
C GLU A 15 -5.35 -11.29 -36.83
N GLN A 16 -4.73 -10.14 -37.11
CA GLN A 16 -4.70 -9.01 -36.18
C GLN A 16 -6.12 -8.47 -35.89
N GLN A 17 -6.99 -8.42 -36.89
CA GLN A 17 -8.39 -8.05 -36.71
C GLN A 17 -9.15 -9.08 -35.87
N GLN A 18 -8.88 -10.38 -36.02
CA GLN A 18 -9.47 -11.43 -35.17
C GLN A 18 -9.04 -11.26 -33.71
N LEU A 19 -7.74 -11.08 -33.46
CA LEU A 19 -7.20 -10.87 -32.11
C LEU A 19 -7.75 -9.60 -31.44
N ASN A 20 -7.97 -8.53 -32.22
CA ASN A 20 -8.60 -7.31 -31.69
C ASN A 20 -10.06 -7.54 -31.29
N ARG A 21 -10.80 -8.35 -32.07
CA ARG A 21 -12.19 -8.72 -31.74
C ARG A 21 -12.25 -9.62 -30.50
N GLU A 22 -11.32 -10.54 -30.34
CA GLU A 22 -11.23 -11.39 -29.14
C GLU A 22 -10.93 -10.57 -27.89
N ARG A 23 -9.92 -9.69 -27.94
CA ARG A 23 -9.61 -8.77 -26.83
C ARG A 23 -10.78 -7.88 -26.44
N ALA A 24 -11.55 -7.39 -27.42
CA ALA A 24 -12.76 -6.61 -27.14
C ALA A 24 -13.83 -7.46 -26.41
N ARG A 25 -14.04 -8.71 -26.82
CA ARG A 25 -14.96 -9.64 -26.14
C ARG A 25 -14.50 -9.98 -24.73
N GLU A 26 -13.20 -10.24 -24.54
CA GLU A 26 -12.64 -10.53 -23.21
C GLU A 26 -12.80 -9.33 -22.28
N ALA A 27 -12.49 -8.11 -22.75
CA ALA A 27 -12.70 -6.88 -21.98
C ALA A 27 -14.17 -6.69 -21.59
N GLU A 28 -15.13 -6.93 -22.50
CA GLU A 28 -16.57 -6.88 -22.19
C GLU A 28 -16.96 -7.90 -21.11
N VAL A 29 -16.38 -9.12 -21.13
CA VAL A 29 -16.64 -10.15 -20.13
C VAL A 29 -16.03 -9.76 -18.77
N GLU A 30 -14.82 -9.21 -18.76
CA GLU A 30 -14.17 -8.70 -17.54
C GLU A 30 -14.94 -7.53 -16.93
N GLU A 31 -15.42 -6.59 -17.74
CA GLU A 31 -16.27 -5.48 -17.29
C GLU A 31 -17.57 -5.99 -16.69
N ARG A 32 -18.24 -6.97 -17.32
CA ARG A 32 -19.44 -7.61 -16.76
C ARG A 32 -19.16 -8.26 -15.40
N ARG A 33 -18.06 -9.00 -15.26
CA ARG A 33 -17.64 -9.61 -13.98
C ARG A 33 -17.34 -8.55 -12.91
N ALA A 34 -16.68 -7.45 -13.28
CA ALA A 34 -16.38 -6.35 -12.39
C ALA A 34 -17.68 -5.64 -11.92
N GLN A 35 -18.62 -5.42 -12.83
CA GLN A 35 -19.93 -4.87 -12.51
C GLN A 35 -20.73 -5.80 -11.60
N GLU A 36 -20.69 -7.11 -11.84
CA GLU A 36 -21.34 -8.12 -10.99
C GLU A 36 -20.75 -8.12 -9.58
N LEU A 37 -19.43 -8.01 -9.42
CA LEU A 37 -18.77 -7.87 -8.12
C LEU A 37 -19.22 -6.61 -7.39
N ILE A 38 -19.29 -5.46 -8.09
CA ILE A 38 -19.78 -4.20 -7.51
C ILE A 38 -21.25 -4.33 -7.11
N GLN A 39 -22.09 -4.94 -7.94
CA GLN A 39 -23.51 -5.16 -7.63
C GLN A 39 -23.68 -6.10 -6.43
N ARG A 40 -22.90 -7.18 -6.35
CA ARG A 40 -22.88 -8.11 -5.22
C ARG A 40 -22.46 -7.42 -3.93
N GLN A 41 -21.43 -6.57 -3.99
CA GLN A 41 -21.01 -5.75 -2.84
C GLN A 41 -22.12 -4.77 -2.44
N LYS A 42 -22.74 -4.05 -3.38
CA LYS A 42 -23.85 -3.12 -3.09
C LYS A 42 -25.05 -3.84 -2.44
N ALA A 43 -25.46 -4.99 -3.00
CA ALA A 43 -26.54 -5.80 -2.45
C ALA A 43 -26.25 -6.28 -1.02
N ARG A 44 -24.98 -6.60 -0.71
CA ARG A 44 -24.54 -6.96 0.64
C ARG A 44 -24.73 -5.83 1.66
N TYR A 45 -24.73 -4.56 1.24
CA TYR A 45 -24.87 -3.42 2.16
C TYR A 45 -26.19 -2.66 2.03
N ASN A 46 -27.04 -2.98 1.05
CA ASN A 46 -28.34 -2.30 0.86
C ASN A 46 -29.29 -2.39 2.06
N HIS A 47 -29.17 -3.41 2.92
CA HIS A 47 -30.00 -3.55 4.12
C HIS A 47 -29.44 -2.79 5.33
N VAL A 48 -28.20 -2.29 5.24
CA VAL A 48 -27.61 -1.45 6.27
C VAL A 48 -28.05 -0.02 5.98
N SER A 49 -29.13 0.40 6.64
CA SER A 49 -29.45 1.83 6.70
C SER A 49 -28.21 2.52 7.28
N SER A 50 -27.58 3.39 6.49
CA SER A 50 -26.46 4.20 6.97
C SER A 50 -27.00 5.11 8.06
N HIS A 51 -26.93 4.66 9.31
CA HIS A 51 -27.15 5.53 10.46
C HIS A 51 -25.91 6.42 10.56
N GLY A 52 -25.89 7.47 9.73
CA GLY A 52 -24.89 8.51 9.78
C GLY A 52 -25.03 9.22 11.12
N TYR A 53 -24.05 9.04 12.00
CA TYR A 53 -23.87 9.90 13.16
C TYR A 53 -23.41 11.27 12.65
N GLY A 54 -24.36 12.09 12.23
CA GLY A 54 -24.14 13.45 11.74
C GLY A 54 -25.47 14.18 11.70
N GLN A 55 -25.66 15.15 12.58
CA GLN A 55 -26.82 16.04 12.52
C GLN A 55 -26.79 16.79 11.18
N LEU A 56 -27.64 16.37 10.24
CA LEU A 56 -27.93 17.13 9.01
C LEU A 56 -28.61 18.44 9.40
N ARG A 57 -27.80 19.45 9.76
CA ARG A 57 -28.21 20.85 9.82
C ARG A 57 -28.15 21.39 8.40
N GLY A 58 -29.28 21.50 7.73
CA GLY A 58 -29.43 22.20 6.46
C GLY A 58 -29.39 21.28 5.25
N GLY A 59 -30.43 21.35 4.42
CA GLY A 59 -30.65 20.49 3.26
C GLY A 59 -29.73 20.80 2.08
N GLY A 60 -28.62 20.06 2.03
CA GLY A 60 -27.80 19.87 0.84
C GLY A 60 -26.96 18.61 1.03
N ASP A 61 -26.77 17.81 -0.03
CA ASP A 61 -26.01 16.55 -0.05
C ASP A 61 -24.49 16.77 0.15
N ASP A 62 -24.10 17.77 0.93
CA ASP A 62 -22.71 18.14 1.14
C ASP A 62 -22.18 17.47 2.42
N VAL A 63 -21.24 16.54 2.25
CA VAL A 63 -20.58 15.88 3.37
C VAL A 63 -19.38 16.73 3.80
N GLU A 64 -19.42 17.28 5.01
CA GLU A 64 -18.26 17.95 5.62
C GLU A 64 -17.32 16.90 6.24
N ILE A 65 -16.10 16.81 5.73
CA ILE A 65 -15.05 15.95 6.30
C ILE A 65 -14.12 16.84 7.13
N LYS A 66 -14.13 16.64 8.46
CA LYS A 66 -13.18 17.28 9.39
C LYS A 66 -12.04 16.31 9.71
N VAL A 67 -10.83 16.65 9.27
CA VAL A 67 -9.62 15.90 9.61
C VAL A 67 -8.85 16.65 10.69
N PHE A 68 -8.73 16.05 11.88
CA PHE A 68 -7.90 16.59 12.96
C PHE A 68 -6.50 15.99 12.85
N ILE A 69 -5.53 16.78 12.41
CA ILE A 69 -4.12 16.41 12.50
C ILE A 69 -3.65 16.77 13.91
N ARG A 70 -3.62 15.76 14.79
CA ARG A 70 -3.03 15.90 16.12
C ARG A 70 -1.51 15.86 15.99
N GLU A 71 -0.89 17.02 15.86
CA GLU A 71 0.42 17.22 16.49
C GLU A 71 0.18 17.34 18.00
N CYS A 72 0.97 16.63 18.81
CA CYS A 72 0.77 16.42 20.25
C CYS A 72 0.88 17.67 21.15
N GLU A 73 0.66 18.88 20.64
CA GLU A 73 0.62 20.11 21.43
C GLU A 73 -0.81 20.67 21.51
N LYS A 74 -1.30 20.84 22.75
CA LYS A 74 -2.66 21.31 23.07
C LYS A 74 -3.05 22.68 22.47
N GLY A 75 -2.13 23.39 21.80
CA GLY A 75 -2.35 24.72 21.20
C GLY A 75 -2.15 24.82 19.69
N ARG A 76 -1.80 23.74 18.98
CA ARG A 76 -1.44 23.77 17.54
C ARG A 76 -2.35 22.97 16.61
N ALA A 77 -3.50 22.49 17.09
CA ALA A 77 -4.43 21.74 16.26
C ALA A 77 -4.88 22.61 15.06
N GLN A 78 -4.40 22.25 13.86
CA GLN A 78 -4.91 22.82 12.61
C GLN A 78 -6.20 22.08 12.24
N GLU A 79 -7.31 22.82 12.15
CA GLU A 79 -8.57 22.31 11.61
C GLU A 79 -8.58 22.57 10.10
N PHE A 80 -8.83 21.51 9.32
CA PHE A 80 -9.11 21.64 7.89
C PHE A 80 -10.56 21.19 7.66
N SER A 81 -11.39 22.11 7.20
CA SER A 81 -12.75 21.83 6.74
C SER A 81 -12.72 21.58 5.24
N PHE A 82 -13.21 20.43 4.80
CA PHE A 82 -13.40 20.09 3.40
C PHE A 82 -14.88 19.88 3.13
N MET A 83 -15.46 20.68 2.24
CA MET A 83 -16.82 20.48 1.71
C MET A 83 -16.73 19.75 0.37
N GLU A 84 -17.57 18.74 0.17
CA GLU A 84 -17.59 17.93 -1.05
C GLU A 84 -17.90 18.77 -2.31
N SER A 85 -18.75 19.78 -2.18
CA SER A 85 -19.09 20.74 -3.23
C SER A 85 -17.90 21.56 -3.71
N ASP A 86 -16.91 21.84 -2.85
CA ASP A 86 -15.69 22.54 -3.23
C ASP A 86 -14.81 21.68 -4.13
N ALA A 87 -14.76 20.36 -3.92
CA ALA A 87 -14.00 19.45 -4.77
C ALA A 87 -14.65 19.27 -6.16
N LEU A 88 -15.98 19.21 -6.21
CA LEU A 88 -16.72 19.17 -7.48
C LEU A 88 -16.53 20.47 -8.27
N ARG A 89 -16.52 21.63 -7.61
CA ARG A 89 -16.18 22.93 -8.24
C ARG A 89 -14.75 22.94 -8.77
N ARG A 90 -13.78 22.36 -8.04
CA ARG A 90 -12.39 22.25 -8.51
C ARG A 90 -12.22 21.32 -9.72
N ARG A 91 -13.07 20.31 -9.88
CA ARG A 91 -13.08 19.47 -11.10
C ARG A 91 -13.83 20.12 -12.27
N GLY A 92 -14.83 20.96 -12.01
CA GLY A 92 -15.58 21.69 -13.04
C GLY A 92 -14.92 22.97 -13.54
N GLY A 93 -13.99 23.54 -12.77
CA GLY A 93 -13.17 24.68 -13.18
C GLY A 93 -11.92 24.20 -13.91
N THR A 94 -11.83 24.51 -15.21
CA THR A 94 -10.61 24.45 -16.02
C THR A 94 -9.54 25.42 -15.51
N LYS A 95 -9.08 25.28 -14.26
CA LYS A 95 -7.74 25.72 -13.89
C LYS A 95 -6.80 24.67 -14.42
N GLN A 96 -6.48 24.83 -15.71
CA GLN A 96 -5.34 24.16 -16.32
C GLN A 96 -4.18 24.25 -15.32
N PRO A 97 -3.48 23.13 -14.99
CA PRO A 97 -2.18 23.28 -14.40
C PRO A 97 -1.40 24.24 -15.31
N PRO A 98 -0.64 25.21 -14.77
CA PRO A 98 0.16 26.07 -15.61
C PRO A 98 0.94 25.15 -16.53
N LYS A 99 0.68 25.28 -17.85
CA LYS A 99 1.48 24.61 -18.86
C LYS A 99 2.92 24.86 -18.46
N PRO A 100 3.77 23.84 -18.32
CA PRO A 100 5.19 24.09 -18.20
C PRO A 100 5.55 24.93 -19.43
N GLN A 101 5.93 26.18 -19.17
CA GLN A 101 6.65 26.94 -20.17
C GLN A 101 7.81 26.06 -20.60
N PRO A 102 8.15 26.00 -21.90
CA PRO A 102 9.39 25.38 -22.28
C PRO A 102 10.49 26.26 -21.70
N GLU A 103 10.94 25.93 -20.49
CA GLU A 103 12.26 26.30 -20.00
C GLU A 103 13.25 25.67 -20.98
N GLN A 104 13.50 26.46 -22.02
CA GLN A 104 14.82 26.93 -22.38
C GLN A 104 15.93 25.96 -21.97
N LEU A 105 16.57 25.44 -23.02
CA LEU A 105 17.96 25.01 -23.02
C LEU A 105 18.20 23.63 -22.38
N LEU A 106 17.69 22.60 -23.06
CA LEU A 106 18.52 21.39 -23.17
C LEU A 106 19.89 21.82 -23.72
N PRO A 107 21.01 21.46 -23.06
CA PRO A 107 22.32 21.69 -23.60
C PRO A 107 22.39 21.03 -24.98
N ARG A 108 22.61 21.86 -25.99
CA ARG A 108 22.92 21.43 -27.35
C ARG A 108 24.15 20.54 -27.22
N VAL A 109 23.95 19.22 -27.21
CA VAL A 109 25.03 18.25 -27.27
C VAL A 109 25.92 18.66 -28.45
N PRO A 110 27.23 18.87 -28.23
CA PRO A 110 28.09 19.41 -29.27
C PRO A 110 28.03 18.46 -30.46
N VAL A 111 27.57 19.01 -31.58
CA VAL A 111 27.71 18.44 -32.91
C VAL A 111 29.21 18.33 -33.12
N GLN A 112 29.78 17.17 -32.81
CA GLN A 112 31.16 16.87 -33.12
C GLN A 112 31.30 16.96 -34.65
N PRO A 113 32.33 17.68 -35.13
CA PRO A 113 32.56 17.80 -36.56
C PRO A 113 32.77 16.42 -37.16
N LYS A 114 32.06 16.20 -38.27
CA LYS A 114 32.15 15.07 -39.18
C LYS A 114 33.59 14.55 -39.26
N LYS A 115 33.85 13.39 -38.65
CA LYS A 115 34.91 12.50 -39.11
C LYS A 115 34.33 11.68 -40.25
N GLU A 116 34.79 12.01 -41.44
CA GLU A 116 34.62 11.25 -42.68
C GLU A 116 35.02 9.79 -42.44
N GLN A 117 34.05 8.89 -42.31
CA GLN A 117 34.27 7.45 -42.44
C GLN A 117 33.07 6.82 -43.15
N ALA A 118 33.27 6.64 -44.46
CA ALA A 118 32.67 5.72 -45.41
C ALA A 118 31.13 5.69 -45.57
N PRO A 119 30.61 5.64 -46.82
CA PRO A 119 29.23 5.27 -47.05
C PRO A 119 29.04 3.85 -46.51
N VAL A 120 28.13 3.69 -45.54
CA VAL A 120 27.63 2.37 -45.14
C VAL A 120 26.96 1.75 -46.35
N SER A 121 27.75 1.04 -47.13
CA SER A 121 27.29 0.12 -48.17
C SER A 121 26.26 -0.80 -47.53
N ALA A 122 25.00 -0.67 -47.96
CA ALA A 122 23.85 -1.47 -47.54
C ALA A 122 23.93 -2.93 -48.07
N VAL A 123 25.12 -3.53 -48.00
CA VAL A 123 25.47 -4.80 -48.60
C VAL A 123 26.06 -5.66 -47.48
N ASN A 124 25.32 -6.68 -47.04
CA ASN A 124 25.70 -7.68 -46.02
C ASN A 124 25.41 -7.37 -44.53
N VAL A 125 24.27 -6.76 -44.20
CA VAL A 125 23.65 -7.07 -42.89
C VAL A 125 22.97 -8.43 -43.04
N PRO A 126 23.37 -9.49 -42.31
CA PRO A 126 22.71 -10.79 -42.41
C PRO A 126 21.24 -10.60 -42.02
N ARG A 127 20.35 -10.72 -43.01
CA ARG A 127 18.90 -10.62 -42.80
C ARG A 127 18.50 -11.76 -41.86
N GLY A 128 17.75 -11.44 -40.81
CA GLY A 128 17.31 -12.40 -39.80
C GLY A 128 18.11 -12.42 -38.49
N VAL A 129 19.20 -11.64 -38.37
CA VAL A 129 19.94 -11.53 -37.10
C VAL A 129 19.54 -10.27 -36.33
N VAL A 130 19.17 -10.42 -35.05
CA VAL A 130 18.82 -9.30 -34.17
C VAL A 130 20.09 -8.51 -33.81
N PRO A 131 20.12 -7.17 -34.04
CA PRO A 131 21.25 -6.33 -33.65
C PRO A 131 21.58 -6.41 -32.15
N LYS A 132 22.88 -6.41 -31.82
CA LYS A 132 23.39 -6.53 -30.44
C LYS A 132 22.75 -5.55 -29.45
N TYR A 133 22.51 -4.31 -29.86
CA TYR A 133 21.92 -3.28 -29.00
C TYR A 133 20.49 -3.64 -28.56
N ILE A 134 19.71 -4.34 -29.40
CA ILE A 134 18.36 -4.78 -29.04
C ILE A 134 18.42 -5.87 -27.97
N ILE A 135 19.39 -6.79 -28.09
CA ILE A 135 19.63 -7.85 -27.10
C ILE A 135 20.03 -7.24 -25.76
N GLN A 136 20.99 -6.30 -25.77
CA GLN A 136 21.42 -5.57 -24.58
C GLN A 136 20.25 -4.80 -23.95
N ARG A 137 19.48 -4.05 -24.76
CA ARG A 137 18.32 -3.31 -24.26
C ARG A 137 17.25 -4.20 -23.64
N LYS A 138 17.01 -5.39 -24.22
CA LYS A 138 16.09 -6.38 -23.62
C LYS A 138 16.61 -6.91 -22.28
N ALA A 139 17.92 -7.13 -22.17
CA ALA A 139 18.55 -7.55 -20.92
C ALA A 139 18.47 -6.45 -19.84
N GLU A 140 18.73 -5.20 -20.19
CA GLU A 140 18.55 -4.03 -19.32
C GLU A 140 17.11 -3.93 -18.81
N LEU A 141 16.13 -3.97 -19.72
CA LEU A 141 14.71 -3.92 -19.35
C LEU A 141 14.27 -5.10 -18.47
N ALA A 142 14.85 -6.28 -18.67
CA ALA A 142 14.60 -7.43 -17.81
C ALA A 142 15.18 -7.22 -16.40
N ALA A 143 16.40 -6.68 -16.31
CA ALA A 143 17.04 -6.38 -15.02
C ALA A 143 16.29 -5.28 -14.25
N GLU A 144 15.86 -4.22 -14.94
CA GLU A 144 15.03 -3.14 -14.36
C GLU A 144 13.71 -3.69 -13.82
N LYS A 145 13.02 -4.56 -14.56
CA LYS A 145 11.78 -5.21 -14.10
C LYS A 145 12.00 -6.02 -12.82
N VAL A 146 13.08 -6.81 -12.76
CA VAL A 146 13.42 -7.59 -11.56
C VAL A 146 13.70 -6.67 -10.38
N ALA A 147 14.44 -5.57 -10.59
CA ALA A 147 14.72 -4.60 -9.54
C ALA A 147 13.45 -3.93 -9.00
N VAL A 148 12.53 -3.53 -9.89
CA VAL A 148 11.24 -2.94 -9.52
C VAL A 148 10.37 -3.94 -8.75
N LEU A 149 10.30 -5.20 -9.19
CA LEU A 149 9.55 -6.24 -8.47
C LEU A 149 10.10 -6.45 -7.06
N ARG A 150 11.42 -6.51 -6.90
CA ARG A 150 12.08 -6.67 -5.60
C ARG A 150 11.79 -5.51 -4.65
N GLU A 151 11.83 -4.28 -5.15
CA GLU A 151 11.52 -3.10 -4.34
C GLU A 151 10.03 -3.06 -3.98
N MET A 152 9.13 -3.43 -4.89
CA MET A 152 7.71 -3.57 -4.59
C MET A 152 7.44 -4.66 -3.55
N GLU A 153 8.15 -5.78 -3.57
CA GLU A 153 8.05 -6.82 -2.55
C GLU A 153 8.49 -6.31 -1.18
N ARG A 154 9.64 -5.62 -1.13
CA ARG A 154 10.11 -4.97 0.09
C ARG A 154 9.11 -3.95 0.63
N GLN A 155 8.55 -3.12 -0.24
CA GLN A 155 7.51 -2.15 0.15
C GLN A 155 6.23 -2.84 0.64
N LYS A 156 5.81 -3.95 0.00
CA LYS A 156 4.68 -4.75 0.46
C LYS A 156 4.94 -5.37 1.82
N GLU A 157 6.17 -5.77 2.13
CA GLU A 157 6.54 -6.27 3.46
C GLU A 157 6.48 -5.15 4.50
N ILE A 158 7.09 -4.00 4.21
CA ILE A 158 7.05 -2.83 5.10
C ILE A 158 5.60 -2.35 5.33
N ALA A 159 4.77 -2.36 4.29
CA ALA A 159 3.36 -1.97 4.36
C ALA A 159 2.49 -2.91 5.20
N LYS A 160 2.94 -4.13 5.50
CA LYS A 160 2.25 -5.02 6.46
C LYS A 160 2.43 -4.54 7.90
N TYR A 161 3.47 -3.76 8.16
CA TYR A 161 3.79 -3.27 9.49
C TYR A 161 3.20 -1.86 9.68
N PRO A 162 2.53 -1.59 10.81
CA PRO A 162 2.14 -0.22 11.14
C PRO A 162 3.37 0.71 11.12
N PRO A 163 3.22 1.96 10.66
CA PRO A 163 4.34 2.90 10.62
C PRO A 163 4.95 3.08 12.03
N GLY A 164 6.27 3.11 12.10
CA GLY A 164 7.00 3.22 13.38
C GLY A 164 6.95 1.97 14.26
N HIS A 165 6.52 0.82 13.73
CA HIS A 165 6.50 -0.44 14.48
C HIS A 165 7.36 -1.51 13.81
N ARG A 166 7.95 -2.39 14.63
CA ARG A 166 8.66 -3.60 14.20
C ARG A 166 7.98 -4.86 14.73
N PRO A 167 8.04 -5.99 14.01
CA PRO A 167 7.56 -7.27 14.53
C PRO A 167 8.46 -7.77 15.67
N VAL A 168 7.84 -8.35 16.71
CA VAL A 168 8.55 -9.00 17.82
C VAL A 168 9.10 -10.34 17.36
N THR A 169 10.40 -10.58 17.56
CA THR A 169 11.02 -11.87 17.21
C THR A 169 10.59 -12.97 18.18
N GLU A 170 10.74 -14.24 17.78
CA GLU A 170 10.38 -15.36 18.66
C GLU A 170 11.26 -15.43 19.92
N GLU A 171 12.51 -14.99 19.80
CA GLU A 171 13.46 -14.90 20.93
C GLU A 171 13.00 -13.85 21.93
N GLU A 172 12.72 -12.62 21.48
CA GLU A 172 12.18 -11.54 22.32
C GLU A 172 10.85 -11.97 22.99
N ARG A 173 9.99 -12.69 22.27
CA ARG A 173 8.75 -13.24 22.81
C ARG A 173 9.01 -14.25 23.94
N LYS A 174 9.97 -15.15 23.78
CA LYS A 174 10.31 -16.14 24.82
C LYS A 174 10.91 -15.45 26.04
N GLU A 175 11.79 -14.47 25.84
CA GLU A 175 12.38 -13.68 26.93
C GLU A 175 11.34 -12.90 27.72
N THR A 176 10.40 -12.24 27.03
CA THR A 176 9.31 -11.49 27.68
C THR A 176 8.40 -12.42 28.48
N LEU A 177 8.02 -13.59 27.93
CA LEU A 177 7.25 -14.60 28.65
C LEU A 177 8.00 -15.14 29.88
N ALA A 178 9.31 -15.36 29.79
CA ALA A 178 10.11 -15.79 30.93
C ALA A 178 10.13 -14.74 32.05
N LYS A 179 10.27 -13.46 31.70
CA LYS A 179 10.22 -12.32 32.65
C LYS A 179 8.84 -12.19 33.31
N LEU A 180 7.77 -12.37 32.55
CA LEU A 180 6.40 -12.36 33.09
C LEU A 180 6.19 -13.52 34.07
N ALA A 181 6.64 -14.72 33.72
CA ALA A 181 6.53 -15.89 34.58
C ALA A 181 7.35 -15.78 35.88
N SER A 182 8.54 -15.17 35.84
CA SER A 182 9.32 -14.89 37.07
C SER A 182 8.61 -13.87 37.95
N ARG A 183 8.13 -12.77 37.37
CA ARG A 183 7.42 -11.72 38.11
C ARG A 183 6.13 -12.24 38.76
N ARG A 184 5.38 -13.07 38.04
CA ARG A 184 4.20 -13.75 38.56
C ARG A 184 4.51 -14.55 39.84
N LYS A 185 5.57 -15.36 39.83
CA LYS A 185 5.99 -16.15 41.00
C LYS A 185 6.36 -15.27 42.20
N GLU A 186 7.02 -14.14 41.96
CA GLU A 186 7.34 -13.17 43.01
C GLU A 186 6.07 -12.60 43.65
N LEU A 187 5.10 -12.20 42.83
CA LEU A 187 3.83 -11.65 43.30
C LEU A 187 2.97 -12.68 44.04
N GLU A 188 2.93 -13.93 43.56
CA GLU A 188 2.27 -15.04 44.26
C GLU A 188 2.92 -15.26 45.64
N TYR A 189 4.24 -15.27 45.72
CA TYR A 189 4.95 -15.35 47.00
C TYR A 189 4.65 -14.16 47.92
N GLU A 190 4.57 -12.94 47.38
CA GLU A 190 4.19 -11.75 48.13
C GLU A 190 2.74 -11.77 48.63
N LEU A 191 1.84 -12.36 47.85
CA LEU A 191 0.43 -12.58 48.21
C LEU A 191 0.33 -13.57 49.36
N HIS A 192 1.11 -14.66 49.34
CA HIS A 192 1.17 -15.64 50.42
C HIS A 192 1.69 -15.07 51.74
N LYS A 193 2.50 -14.00 51.71
CA LYS A 193 2.93 -13.29 52.93
C LYS A 193 1.83 -12.46 53.59
N ILE A 194 0.71 -12.21 52.91
CA ILE A 194 -0.39 -11.43 53.48
C ILE A 194 -1.15 -12.29 54.50
N PRO A 195 -1.30 -11.83 55.75
CA PRO A 195 -2.08 -12.55 56.75
C PRO A 195 -3.55 -12.70 56.34
N ILE A 196 -4.11 -13.91 56.51
CA ILE A 196 -5.48 -14.24 56.08
C ILE A 196 -6.56 -13.43 56.82
N ARG A 197 -6.31 -13.06 58.09
CA ARG A 197 -7.33 -12.51 59.01
C ARG A 197 -7.24 -11.00 59.26
N TYR A 198 -6.17 -10.33 58.83
CA TYR A 198 -5.95 -8.93 59.17
C TYR A 198 -6.39 -8.01 58.03
N ASP A 199 -7.54 -7.35 58.24
CA ASP A 199 -8.25 -6.55 57.24
C ASP A 199 -8.04 -5.04 57.41
N THR A 200 -6.83 -4.61 57.77
CA THR A 200 -6.50 -3.18 57.82
C THR A 200 -6.51 -2.60 56.40
N GLN A 201 -6.79 -1.29 56.28
CA GLN A 201 -6.81 -0.61 54.97
C GLN A 201 -5.46 -0.74 54.24
N SER A 202 -4.35 -0.73 54.97
CA SER A 202 -3.00 -0.92 54.42
C SER A 202 -2.81 -2.32 53.83
N ILE A 203 -3.30 -3.36 54.52
CA ILE A 203 -3.25 -4.74 54.02
C ILE A 203 -4.13 -4.91 52.79
N LYS A 204 -5.36 -4.38 52.81
CA LYS A 204 -6.27 -4.38 51.64
C LYS A 204 -5.65 -3.66 50.45
N ALA A 205 -5.03 -2.50 50.66
CA ALA A 205 -4.34 -1.77 49.61
C ALA A 205 -3.16 -2.57 49.04
N ARG A 206 -2.35 -3.22 49.89
CA ARG A 206 -1.25 -4.07 49.44
C ARG A 206 -1.76 -5.26 48.62
N ARG A 207 -2.79 -5.95 49.09
CA ARG A 207 -3.44 -7.07 48.38
C ARG A 207 -3.95 -6.64 47.00
N ASN A 208 -4.71 -5.54 46.96
CA ASN A 208 -5.28 -5.03 45.70
C ASN A 208 -4.19 -4.66 44.67
N ARG A 209 -3.06 -4.08 45.12
CA ARG A 209 -1.92 -3.77 44.24
C ARG A 209 -1.30 -5.04 43.62
N ILE A 210 -1.11 -6.08 44.42
CA ILE A 210 -0.57 -7.36 43.95
C ILE A 210 -1.56 -8.03 42.97
N GLU A 211 -2.86 -8.03 43.31
CA GLU A 211 -3.90 -8.61 42.46
C GLU A 211 -4.08 -7.83 41.14
N SER A 212 -3.93 -6.50 41.14
CA SER A 212 -3.97 -5.71 39.90
C SER A 212 -2.77 -6.01 39.00
N GLU A 213 -1.57 -6.11 39.58
CA GLU A 213 -0.36 -6.44 38.82
C GLU A 213 -0.42 -7.87 38.25
N LEU A 214 -0.95 -8.84 39.02
CA LEU A 214 -1.20 -10.20 38.52
C LEU A 214 -2.17 -10.20 37.32
N LYS A 215 -3.22 -9.37 37.34
CA LYS A 215 -4.14 -9.22 36.19
C LYS A 215 -3.43 -8.63 34.97
N GLU A 216 -2.59 -7.61 35.16
CA GLU A 216 -1.80 -7.01 34.07
C GLU A 216 -0.83 -8.01 33.45
N ILE A 217 -0.21 -8.86 34.27
CA ILE A 217 0.65 -9.95 33.81
C ILE A 217 -0.16 -10.97 33.01
N ASP A 218 -1.32 -11.42 33.51
CA ASP A 218 -2.19 -12.36 32.78
C ASP A 218 -2.61 -11.79 31.42
N GLU A 219 -2.95 -10.50 31.33
CA GLU A 219 -3.26 -9.83 30.07
C GLU A 219 -2.03 -9.78 29.13
N SER A 220 -0.85 -9.55 29.68
CA SER A 220 0.40 -9.50 28.93
C SER A 220 0.78 -10.89 28.41
N GLU A 221 0.70 -11.93 29.25
CA GLU A 221 0.91 -13.33 28.88
C GLU A 221 -0.08 -13.76 27.78
N ARG A 222 -1.35 -13.34 27.86
CA ARG A 222 -2.34 -13.59 26.78
C ARG A 222 -1.95 -12.92 25.47
N LYS A 223 -1.42 -11.69 25.51
CA LYS A 223 -0.94 -10.97 24.31
C LYS A 223 0.26 -11.70 23.70
N PHE A 224 1.27 -12.06 24.51
CA PHE A 224 2.50 -12.70 24.05
C PHE A 224 2.32 -14.17 23.63
N SER A 225 1.39 -14.89 24.24
CA SER A 225 1.07 -16.29 23.89
C SER A 225 0.19 -16.44 22.66
N ALA A 226 -0.53 -15.39 22.25
CA ALA A 226 -1.35 -15.43 21.04
C ALA A 226 -0.50 -15.74 19.79
N ALA A 227 -1.01 -16.61 18.91
CA ALA A 227 -0.35 -16.97 17.65
C ALA A 227 -0.20 -15.80 16.65
N LYS A 228 -0.78 -14.63 16.97
CA LYS A 228 -0.71 -13.43 16.14
C LYS A 228 0.71 -12.83 16.17
N GLN A 229 1.08 -12.15 15.10
CA GLN A 229 2.28 -11.32 15.08
C GLN A 229 2.06 -10.12 15.99
N LEU A 230 3.02 -9.88 16.88
CA LEU A 230 3.03 -8.74 17.78
C LEU A 230 3.96 -7.68 17.23
N PHE A 231 3.58 -6.43 17.39
CA PHE A 231 4.35 -5.28 16.93
C PHE A 231 4.72 -4.41 18.12
N VAL A 232 5.96 -3.93 18.14
CA VAL A 232 6.49 -3.05 19.17
C VAL A 232 6.91 -1.74 18.50
N PRO A 233 6.59 -0.57 19.08
CA PRO A 233 7.06 0.72 18.55
C PRO A 233 8.58 0.79 18.54
N ILE A 234 9.14 1.39 17.49
CA ILE A 234 10.57 1.67 17.33
C ILE A 234 10.93 2.97 18.03
#